data_AF-A0A1Q6XTQ1-F1
#
_entry.id   AF-A0A1Q6XTQ1-F1
#
_cell.length_a   1.000
_cell.length_b   1.000
_cell.length_c   1.000
_cell.angle_alpha   90.00
_cell.angle_beta   90.00
_cell.angle_gamma   90.00
#
_symmetry.space_group_name_H-M   'P 1'
#
loop_
_entity.id
_entity.type
_entity.pdbx_description
1 polymer ?
#
loop_
_entity_poly.entity_id
_entity_poly.type
_entity_poly.pdbx_seq_one_letter_code
_entity_poly.pdbx_strand_id
1 'polypeptide(L)'
;MNLALAIELYLKATILKSGKELVSDERFIGNATHSLLAMAQEANINLSSSESALLNKLTDTINSWGRYPIPKTKGSWRRKVEGVEGLQPLWTWSEEELKVCDALLQRFRESL
;
A
#
# COMPACT_ATOMS: atom_id res chain seq x y z
N MET A 1 -5.06 8.84 2.34
CA MET A 1 -3.77 8.44 2.96
C MET A 1 -3.96 7.33 4.00
N ASN A 2 -4.72 7.55 5.08
CA ASN A 2 -4.89 6.56 6.17
C ASN A 2 -5.41 5.19 5.68
N LEU A 3 -6.35 5.17 4.73
CA LEU A 3 -6.89 3.93 4.15
C LEU A 3 -5.84 3.11 3.39
N ALA A 4 -5.00 3.77 2.60
CA ALA A 4 -3.96 3.12 1.82
C ALA A 4 -2.89 2.45 2.71
N LEU A 5 -2.51 3.14 3.80
CA LEU A 5 -1.59 2.61 4.81
C LEU A 5 -2.22 1.45 5.60
N ALA A 6 -3.51 1.55 5.94
CA ALA A 6 -4.20 0.44 6.59
C ALA A 6 -4.18 -0.81 5.71
N ILE A 7 -4.57 -0.68 4.44
CA ILE A 7 -4.50 -1.77 3.46
C ILE A 7 -3.08 -2.34 3.35
N GLU A 8 -2.05 -1.49 3.23
CA GLU A 8 -0.66 -1.94 3.19
C GLU A 8 -0.29 -2.79 4.42
N LEU A 9 -0.69 -2.37 5.62
CA LEU A 9 -0.42 -3.08 6.87
C LEU A 9 -1.16 -4.43 6.94
N TYR A 10 -2.44 -4.48 6.53
CA TYR A 10 -3.19 -5.73 6.49
C TYR A 10 -2.53 -6.73 5.53
N LEU A 11 -2.18 -6.31 4.32
CA LEU A 11 -1.52 -7.17 3.34
C LEU A 11 -0.19 -7.72 3.87
N LYS A 12 0.63 -6.87 4.49
CA LYS A 12 1.88 -7.30 5.11
C LYS A 12 1.64 -8.30 6.24
N ALA A 13 0.64 -8.06 7.10
CA ALA A 13 0.28 -8.96 8.18
C ALA A 13 -0.20 -10.33 7.64
N THR A 14 -0.98 -10.35 6.55
CA THR A 14 -1.42 -11.59 5.90
C THR A 14 -0.24 -12.38 5.33
N ILE A 15 0.71 -11.71 4.67
CA ILE A 15 1.95 -12.34 4.16
C ILE A 15 2.74 -12.97 5.32
N LEU A 16 2.94 -12.23 6.42
CA LEU A 16 3.64 -12.74 7.61
C LEU A 16 2.91 -13.94 8.24
N LYS A 17 1.58 -13.87 8.36
CA LYS A 17 0.75 -14.97 8.87
C LYS A 17 0.88 -16.24 8.02
N SER A 18 1.17 -16.11 6.72
CA SER A 18 1.43 -17.26 5.83
C SER A 18 2.82 -17.90 6.00
N GLY A 19 3.65 -17.40 6.93
CA GLY A 19 4.99 -17.92 7.20
C GLY A 19 6.09 -17.34 6.29
N LYS A 20 5.78 -16.30 5.50
CA LYS A 20 6.75 -15.57 4.69
C LYS A 20 7.41 -14.47 5.51
N GLU A 21 8.64 -14.09 5.13
CA GLU A 21 9.36 -12.96 5.71
C GLU A 21 9.22 -11.72 4.83
N LEU A 22 9.05 -10.55 5.45
CA LEU A 22 9.06 -9.26 4.77
C LEU A 22 10.27 -8.41 5.12
N VAL A 23 11.06 -8.83 6.11
CA VAL A 23 12.29 -8.17 6.54
C VAL A 23 13.36 -9.23 6.70
N SER A 24 14.53 -8.98 6.13
CA SER A 24 15.74 -9.80 6.30
C SER A 24 16.93 -8.85 6.43
N ASP A 25 17.87 -9.13 7.34
CA ASP A 25 19.01 -8.27 7.66
C ASP A 25 18.62 -6.79 7.87
N GLU A 26 17.57 -6.56 8.67
CA GLU A 26 16.99 -5.24 8.97
C GLU A 26 16.47 -4.47 7.74
N ARG A 27 16.36 -5.11 6.59
CA ARG A 27 15.89 -4.50 5.33
C ARG A 27 14.59 -5.12 4.88
N PHE A 28 13.67 -4.29 4.37
CA PHE A 28 12.46 -4.77 3.73
C PHE A 28 12.83 -5.52 2.44
N ILE A 29 12.41 -6.78 2.34
CA ILE A 29 12.68 -7.67 1.18
C ILE A 29 11.44 -7.90 0.31
N GLY A 30 10.29 -7.32 0.68
CA GLY A 30 9.09 -7.35 -0.15
C GLY A 30 9.26 -6.53 -1.45
N ASN A 31 8.21 -6.49 -2.27
CA ASN A 31 8.26 -5.80 -3.56
C ASN A 31 8.69 -4.33 -3.42
N ALA A 32 9.80 -3.96 -4.07
CA ALA A 32 10.46 -2.66 -3.96
C ALA A 32 9.56 -1.46 -4.35
N THR A 33 8.51 -1.69 -5.16
CA THR A 33 7.53 -0.67 -5.56
C THR A 33 6.38 -0.49 -4.57
N HIS A 34 6.30 -1.32 -3.52
CA HIS A 34 5.16 -1.38 -2.59
C HIS A 34 3.82 -1.47 -3.33
N SER A 35 3.81 -2.19 -4.46
CA SER A 35 2.57 -2.46 -5.19
C SER A 35 1.60 -3.21 -4.30
N LEU A 36 0.50 -2.54 -3.92
CA LEU A 36 -0.56 -3.15 -3.12
C LEU A 36 -1.18 -4.33 -3.87
N LEU A 37 -1.27 -4.24 -5.20
CA LEU A 37 -1.76 -5.32 -6.04
C LEU A 37 -0.85 -6.55 -5.98
N ALA A 38 0.47 -6.37 -6.11
CA ALA A 38 1.43 -7.47 -6.01
C ALA A 38 1.44 -8.10 -4.61
N MET A 39 1.34 -7.27 -3.56
CA MET A 39 1.23 -7.78 -2.18
C MET A 39 -0.07 -8.56 -1.95
N ALA A 40 -1.19 -8.14 -2.55
CA ALA A 40 -2.44 -8.90 -2.49
C ALA A 40 -2.33 -10.26 -3.21
N GLN A 41 -1.66 -10.31 -4.36
CA GLN A 41 -1.35 -11.57 -5.05
C GLN A 41 -0.44 -12.47 -4.18
N GLU A 42 0.60 -11.90 -3.57
CA GLU A 42 1.51 -12.64 -2.69
C GLU A 42 0.81 -13.17 -1.43
N ALA A 43 -0.18 -12.43 -0.93
CA ALA A 43 -1.07 -12.79 0.16
C ALA A 43 -2.18 -13.79 -0.25
N ASN A 44 -2.20 -14.25 -1.52
CA ASN A 44 -3.24 -15.12 -2.09
C ASN A 44 -4.67 -14.57 -1.93
N ILE A 45 -4.83 -13.25 -2.05
CA ILE A 45 -6.14 -12.60 -1.96
C ILE A 45 -6.73 -12.50 -3.36
N ASN A 46 -7.91 -13.09 -3.55
CA ASN A 46 -8.69 -12.92 -4.76
C ASN A 46 -9.31 -11.52 -4.76
N LEU A 47 -8.97 -10.73 -5.78
CA LEU A 47 -9.47 -9.38 -5.96
C LEU A 47 -10.45 -9.31 -7.13
N SER A 48 -11.49 -8.49 -6.96
CA SER A 48 -12.32 -8.09 -8.09
C SER A 48 -11.58 -7.07 -8.99
N SER A 49 -12.12 -6.81 -10.17
CA SER A 49 -11.59 -5.77 -11.07
C SER A 49 -11.61 -4.38 -10.44
N SER A 50 -12.65 -4.05 -9.67
CA SER A 50 -12.77 -2.75 -8.98
C SER A 50 -11.78 -2.62 -7.83
N GLU A 51 -11.57 -3.69 -7.05
CA GLU A 51 -10.57 -3.72 -5.99
C GLU A 51 -9.15 -3.58 -6.56
N SER A 52 -8.87 -4.27 -7.66
CA SER A 52 -7.56 -4.18 -8.35
C SER A 52 -7.28 -2.76 -8.85
N ALA A 53 -8.27 -2.09 -9.44
CA ALA A 53 -8.15 -0.71 -9.88
C ALA A 53 -7.92 0.25 -8.70
N LEU A 54 -8.65 0.05 -7.60
CA LEU A 54 -8.49 0.82 -6.37
C LEU A 54 -7.09 0.65 -5.78
N LEU A 55 -6.58 -0.59 -5.69
CA LEU A 55 -5.24 -0.87 -5.16
C LEU A 55 -4.12 -0.23 -5.99
N ASN A 56 -4.27 -0.13 -7.31
CA ASN A 56 -3.32 0.60 -8.14
C ASN A 56 -3.31 2.10 -7.80
N LYS A 57 -4.48 2.73 -7.70
CA LYS A 57 -4.57 4.16 -7.31
C LYS A 57 -4.03 4.42 -5.90
N LEU A 58 -4.28 3.51 -4.97
CA LEU A 58 -3.74 3.58 -3.61
C LEU A 58 -2.22 3.36 -3.57
N THR A 59 -1.68 2.51 -4.46
CA THR A 59 -0.23 2.31 -4.63
C THR A 59 0.45 3.63 -5.02
N ASP A 60 -0.09 4.36 -5.98
CA ASP A 60 0.43 5.68 -6.38
C ASP A 60 0.38 6.69 -5.23
N THR A 61 -0.67 6.60 -4.42
CA THR A 61 -0.84 7.45 -3.22
C THR A 61 0.26 7.16 -2.20
N ILE A 62 0.47 5.91 -1.78
CA ILE A 62 1.51 5.59 -0.76
C ILE A 62 2.93 5.85 -1.28
N ASN A 63 3.17 5.66 -2.58
CA ASN A 63 4.47 5.98 -3.18
C ASN A 63 4.76 7.49 -3.19
N SER A 64 3.73 8.33 -3.18
CA SER A 64 3.88 9.79 -3.15
C SER A 64 3.93 10.40 -1.74
N TRP A 65 3.17 9.81 -0.80
CA TRP A 65 3.02 10.31 0.57
C TRP A 65 3.93 9.60 1.59
N GLY A 66 4.50 8.44 1.25
CA GLY A 66 5.36 7.66 2.13
C GLY A 66 4.77 6.30 2.49
N ARG A 67 5.68 5.39 2.84
CA ARG A 67 5.42 3.99 3.15
C ARG A 67 5.56 3.76 4.66
N TYR A 68 4.88 2.76 5.23
CA TYR A 68 5.11 2.35 6.62
C TYR A 68 6.16 1.22 6.74
N PRO A 69 7.06 1.25 7.74
CA PRO A 69 7.25 2.31 8.74
C PRO A 69 7.76 3.61 8.12
N ILE A 70 7.25 4.74 8.62
CA ILE A 70 7.64 6.07 8.15
C ILE A 70 9.13 6.26 8.51
N PRO A 71 10.02 6.49 7.53
CA PRO A 71 11.42 6.74 7.82
C PRO A 71 11.56 7.96 8.73
N LYS A 72 12.39 7.86 9.77
CA LYS A 72 12.56 8.94 10.77
C LYS A 72 13.06 10.27 10.19
N THR A 73 13.62 10.26 8.97
CA THR A 73 14.19 11.46 8.35
C THR A 73 13.60 11.72 6.95
N LYS A 74 13.36 13.00 6.65
CA LYS A 74 12.82 13.48 5.36
C LYS A 74 13.70 13.07 4.17
N GLY A 75 15.01 12.93 4.36
CA GLY A 75 15.96 12.54 3.31
C GLY A 75 15.81 11.10 2.83
N SER A 76 15.34 10.19 3.69
CA SER A 76 14.99 8.81 3.33
C SER A 76 13.60 8.65 2.69
N TRP A 77 12.78 9.71 2.69
CA TRP A 77 11.37 9.64 2.28
C TRP A 77 11.13 9.86 0.79
N ARG A 78 11.90 10.73 0.13
CA ARG A 78 11.73 11.05 -1.30
C ARG A 78 13.07 10.93 -2.02
N ARG A 79 13.08 10.14 -3.09
CA ARG A 79 14.15 10.22 -4.09
C ARG A 79 14.15 11.66 -4.59
N LYS A 80 15.23 12.40 -4.37
CA LYS A 80 15.39 13.71 -5.01
C LYS A 80 15.41 13.46 -6.51
N VAL A 81 14.35 13.86 -7.20
CA VAL A 81 14.33 13.90 -8.67
C VAL A 81 14.80 15.31 -9.02
N GLU A 82 15.99 15.42 -9.60
CA GLU A 82 16.51 16.72 -10.05
C GLU A 82 15.56 17.33 -11.10
N GLY A 83 15.25 18.61 -10.97
CA GLY A 83 14.39 19.34 -11.91
C GLY A 83 12.89 19.30 -11.63
N VAL A 84 12.44 18.68 -10.53
CA VAL A 84 11.01 18.65 -10.14
C VAL A 84 10.79 19.43 -8.84
N GLU A 85 10.33 20.68 -8.96
CA GLU A 85 9.64 21.40 -7.86
C GLU A 85 8.14 21.16 -8.02
N GLY A 86 7.56 20.33 -7.15
CA GLY A 86 6.29 19.64 -7.43
C GLY A 86 5.05 20.27 -6.81
N LEU A 87 4.01 20.44 -7.64
CA LEU A 87 2.61 20.42 -7.21
C LEU A 87 2.31 19.06 -6.55
N GLN A 88 1.71 19.05 -5.35
CA GLN A 88 1.21 17.81 -4.77
C GLN A 88 0.03 17.31 -5.62
N PRO A 89 0.03 16.04 -6.08
CA PRO A 89 -1.16 15.50 -6.73
C PRO A 89 -2.33 15.52 -5.75
N LEU A 90 -3.49 15.97 -6.20
CA LEU A 90 -4.72 15.89 -5.42
C LEU A 90 -5.42 14.57 -5.79
N TRP A 91 -5.42 13.60 -4.88
CA TRP A 91 -6.21 12.38 -5.04
C TRP A 91 -7.62 12.63 -4.48
N THR A 92 -8.62 12.59 -5.35
CA THR A 92 -10.03 12.55 -4.96
C THR A 92 -10.53 11.11 -4.96
N TRP A 93 -11.48 10.82 -4.07
CA TRP A 93 -12.09 9.49 -3.93
C TRP A 93 -13.58 9.61 -4.19
N SER A 94 -14.11 8.80 -5.09
CA SER A 94 -15.56 8.70 -5.28
C SER A 94 -16.20 7.93 -4.12
N GLU A 95 -17.50 8.12 -3.90
CA GLU A 95 -18.23 7.34 -2.90
C GLU A 95 -18.16 5.83 -3.17
N GLU A 96 -18.13 5.43 -4.44
CA GLU A 96 -17.99 4.03 -4.83
C GLU A 96 -16.60 3.48 -4.48
N GLU A 97 -15.54 4.25 -4.74
CA GLU A 97 -14.18 3.86 -4.34
C GLU A 97 -14.06 3.71 -2.82
N LEU A 98 -14.72 4.57 -2.05
CA LEU A 98 -14.76 4.47 -0.59
C LEU A 98 -15.51 3.22 -0.12
N LYS A 99 -16.68 2.90 -0.72
CA LYS A 99 -17.42 1.67 -0.40
C LYS A 99 -16.62 0.41 -0.71
N VAL A 100 -15.96 0.36 -1.87
CA VAL A 100 -15.07 -0.77 -2.23
C VAL A 100 -13.91 -0.87 -1.24
N CYS A 101 -13.33 0.26 -0.83
CA CYS A 101 -12.25 0.29 0.15
C CYS A 101 -12.69 -0.25 1.52
N ASP A 102 -13.85 0.17 2.01
CA ASP A 102 -14.38 -0.25 3.30
C ASP A 102 -14.75 -1.74 3.30
N ALA A 103 -15.36 -2.23 2.22
CA ALA A 103 -15.66 -3.66 2.05
C ALA A 103 -14.38 -4.51 2.03
N LEU A 104 -13.34 -4.04 1.33
CA LEU A 104 -12.04 -4.72 1.27
C LEU A 104 -11.36 -4.77 2.65
N LEU A 105 -11.37 -3.65 3.38
CA LEU A 105 -10.82 -3.58 4.75
C LEU A 105 -11.57 -4.49 5.72
N GLN A 106 -12.90 -4.55 5.62
CA GLN A 106 -13.69 -5.46 6.45
C GLN A 106 -13.33 -6.92 6.16
N ARG A 107 -13.19 -7.29 4.89
CA ARG A 107 -12.77 -8.65 4.50
C ARG A 107 -11.39 -9.00 5.06
N PHE A 108 -10.45 -8.06 5.04
CA PHE A 108 -9.10 -8.27 5.59
C PHE A 108 -9.11 -8.43 7.12
N ARG A 109 -9.97 -7.69 7.82
CA ARG A 109 -10.14 -7.84 9.28
C ARG A 109 -10.63 -9.21 9.67
N GLU A 110 -11.55 -9.79 8.90
CA GLU A 110 -12.11 -11.12 9.16
C GLU A 110 -11.13 -12.26 8.82
N SER A 111 -10.06 -11.96 8.07
CA SER A 111 -9.08 -12.94 7.59
C SER A 111 -7.84 -13.08 8.49
N LEU A 112 -7.60 -12.12 9.38
CA LEU A 112 -6.48 -12.10 10.34
C LEU A 112 -6.86 -12.80 11.65
#